data_AF-W4K5B0-F1
#
_entry.id   AF-W4K5B0-F1
#
_cell.length_a   1.000
_cell.length_b   1.000
_cell.length_c   1.000
_cell.angle_alpha   90.00
_cell.angle_beta   90.00
_cell.angle_gamma   90.00
#
_symmetry.space_group_name_H-M   'P 1'
#
loop_
_entity.id
_entity.type
_entity.pdbx_description
1 polymer ?
#
loop_
_entity_poly.entity_id
_entity_poly.type
_entity_poly.pdbx_seq_one_letter_code
_entity_poly.pdbx_strand_id
1 'polypeptide(L)'
;MAHLLGVFCNNFERNFPFLQYDDLSRRLYNNSLSPILANSIAAISSRHSTNPEILTRGVSQVSDAYCNVAKRLLAATSVTPYTEVLHAVVILFWTEYKAGRTSSELFVNFNHHQMATKMAFNLGLGSESTMSASSERERSMLRATWTSVAQMQQMTTTCMYRCLRRPQSFANREI
;
A
#
# COMPACT_ATOMS: atom_id res chain seq x y z
N MET A 1 -9.87 -14.81 -2.76
CA MET A 1 -9.58 -13.69 -1.83
C MET A 1 -9.22 -14.17 -0.42
N ALA A 2 -10.03 -15.01 0.24
CA ALA A 2 -9.78 -15.47 1.61
C ALA A 2 -8.37 -16.07 1.85
N HIS A 3 -7.87 -16.89 0.92
CA HIS A 3 -6.48 -17.40 0.96
C HIS A 3 -5.43 -16.28 1.03
N LEU A 4 -5.54 -15.28 0.15
CA LEU A 4 -4.60 -14.16 0.10
C LEU A 4 -4.67 -13.29 1.36
N LEU A 5 -5.85 -13.18 1.98
CA LEU A 5 -6.04 -12.49 3.25
C LEU A 5 -5.30 -13.20 4.41
N GLY A 6 -5.33 -14.53 4.44
CA GLY A 6 -4.56 -15.31 5.40
C GLY A 6 -3.05 -15.13 5.19
N VAL A 7 -2.59 -15.18 3.93
CA VAL A 7 -1.19 -14.93 3.58
C VAL A 7 -0.76 -13.51 3.97
N PHE A 8 -1.64 -12.52 3.81
CA PHE A 8 -1.38 -11.14 4.23
C PHE A 8 -1.08 -11.05 5.73
N CYS A 9 -2.00 -11.55 6.56
CA CYS A 9 -1.87 -11.40 8.01
C CYS A 9 -0.65 -12.17 8.53
N ASN A 10 -0.41 -13.38 8.03
CA ASN A 10 0.75 -14.18 8.45
C ASN A 10 2.11 -13.51 8.14
N ASN A 11 2.21 -12.75 7.04
CA ASN A 11 3.48 -12.16 6.59
C ASN A 11 3.63 -10.66 6.93
N PHE A 12 2.52 -9.93 7.08
CA PHE A 12 2.53 -8.47 7.12
C PHE A 12 1.78 -7.84 8.30
N GLU A 13 1.23 -8.62 9.22
CA GLU A 13 0.56 -8.09 10.43
C GLU A 13 1.44 -7.11 11.22
N ARG A 14 2.75 -7.41 11.35
CA ARG A 14 3.71 -6.50 12.01
C ARG A 14 3.95 -5.19 11.26
N ASN A 15 3.84 -5.21 9.93
CA ASN A 15 4.07 -4.02 9.09
C ASN A 15 2.82 -3.14 9.00
N PHE A 16 1.63 -3.75 9.12
CA PHE A 16 0.34 -3.07 9.04
C PHE A 16 -0.53 -3.42 10.26
N PRO A 17 -0.14 -3.01 11.48
CA PRO A 17 -0.87 -3.36 12.70
C PRO A 17 -2.28 -2.73 12.78
N PHE A 18 -2.58 -1.79 11.88
CA PHE A 18 -3.91 -1.20 11.71
C PHE A 18 -4.88 -2.11 10.93
N LEU A 19 -4.41 -3.23 10.36
CA LEU A 19 -5.20 -4.21 9.62
C LEU A 19 -5.17 -5.57 10.33
N GLN A 20 -6.18 -5.82 11.17
CA GLN A 20 -6.31 -7.08 11.90
C GLN A 20 -7.08 -8.13 11.10
N TYR A 21 -6.70 -9.40 11.24
CA TYR A 21 -7.34 -10.51 10.54
C TYR A 21 -8.84 -10.63 10.87
N ASP A 22 -9.23 -10.51 12.15
CA ASP A 22 -10.62 -10.65 12.57
C ASP A 22 -11.53 -9.56 11.96
N ASP A 23 -11.04 -8.34 11.88
CA ASP A 23 -11.80 -7.23 11.30
C ASP A 23 -11.88 -7.37 9.77
N LEU A 24 -10.78 -7.74 9.12
CA LEU A 24 -10.73 -7.92 7.67
C LEU A 24 -11.56 -9.12 7.20
N SER A 25 -11.47 -10.24 7.91
CA SER A 25 -12.25 -11.44 7.60
C SER A 25 -13.73 -11.18 7.75
N ARG A 26 -14.17 -10.54 8.85
CA ARG A 26 -15.56 -10.13 9.06
C ARG A 26 -16.06 -9.22 7.94
N ARG A 27 -15.27 -8.21 7.54
CA ARG A 27 -15.62 -7.31 6.43
C ARG A 27 -15.70 -8.04 5.09
N LEU A 28 -14.83 -9.02 4.86
CA LEU A 28 -14.87 -9.84 3.65
C LEU A 28 -16.14 -10.70 3.60
N TYR A 29 -16.50 -11.36 4.71
CA TYR A 29 -17.73 -12.17 4.80
C TYR A 29 -18.99 -11.32 4.66
N ASN A 30 -18.99 -10.11 5.22
CA ASN A 30 -20.12 -9.18 5.13
C ASN A 30 -20.19 -8.40 3.81
N ASN A 31 -19.30 -8.67 2.84
CA ASN A 31 -19.17 -7.92 1.58
C ASN A 31 -19.01 -6.40 1.78
N SER A 32 -18.47 -5.98 2.92
CA SER A 32 -18.26 -4.58 3.27
C SER A 32 -16.82 -4.13 3.08
N LEU A 33 -15.92 -5.03 2.67
CA LEU A 33 -14.52 -4.71 2.40
C LEU A 33 -14.40 -3.94 1.08
N SER A 34 -13.82 -2.74 1.14
CA SER A 34 -13.58 -1.94 -0.07
C SER A 34 -12.84 -2.73 -1.15
N PRO A 35 -13.32 -2.73 -2.40
CA PRO A 35 -12.63 -3.38 -3.51
C PRO A 35 -11.19 -2.89 -3.69
N ILE A 36 -10.92 -1.61 -3.40
CA ILE A 36 -9.56 -1.04 -3.49
C ILE A 36 -8.65 -1.74 -2.50
N LEU A 37 -9.07 -1.81 -1.23
CA LEU A 37 -8.31 -2.43 -0.15
C LEU A 37 -8.11 -3.94 -0.40
N ALA A 38 -9.15 -4.63 -0.84
CA ALA A 38 -9.08 -6.05 -1.17
C ALA A 38 -8.05 -6.34 -2.28
N ASN A 39 -8.06 -5.54 -3.36
CA ASN A 39 -7.08 -5.70 -4.44
C ASN A 39 -5.66 -5.32 -3.99
N SER A 40 -5.48 -4.29 -3.16
CA SER A 40 -4.17 -3.95 -2.61
C SER A 40 -3.59 -5.06 -1.73
N ILE A 41 -4.41 -5.65 -0.85
CA ILE A 41 -4.03 -6.80 -0.02
C ILE A 41 -3.68 -8.01 -0.91
N ALA A 42 -4.49 -8.28 -1.93
CA ALA A 42 -4.23 -9.37 -2.87
C ALA A 42 -2.91 -9.17 -3.62
N ALA A 43 -2.60 -7.93 -4.04
CA ALA A 43 -1.40 -7.59 -4.79
C ALA A 43 -0.11 -7.85 -3.98
N ILE A 44 -0.05 -7.44 -2.71
CA ILE A 44 1.14 -7.68 -1.87
C ILE A 44 1.27 -9.15 -1.49
N SER A 45 0.14 -9.81 -1.23
CA SER A 45 0.11 -11.18 -0.68
C SER A 45 0.32 -12.24 -1.75
N SER A 46 -0.05 -11.99 -3.01
CA SER A 46 0.13 -12.95 -4.10
C SER A 46 1.59 -13.33 -4.32
N ARG A 47 2.53 -12.44 -4.00
CA ARG A 47 3.98 -12.69 -4.08
C ARG A 47 4.48 -13.71 -3.06
N HIS A 48 3.75 -13.88 -1.97
CA HIS A 48 4.08 -14.80 -0.87
C HIS A 48 3.15 -16.02 -0.85
N SER A 49 2.25 -16.14 -1.82
CA SER A 49 1.30 -17.24 -1.89
C SER A 49 1.96 -18.48 -2.49
N THR A 50 1.70 -19.63 -1.87
CA THR A 50 2.09 -20.97 -2.37
C THR A 50 0.98 -21.67 -3.16
N ASN A 51 -0.12 -20.98 -3.45
CA ASN A 51 -1.25 -21.57 -4.16
C ASN A 51 -0.84 -21.93 -5.61
N PRO A 52 -1.07 -23.18 -6.07
CA PRO A 52 -0.68 -23.64 -7.40
C PRO A 52 -1.28 -22.81 -8.55
N GLU A 53 -2.49 -22.28 -8.41
CA GLU A 53 -3.11 -21.42 -9.43
C GLU A 53 -2.38 -20.08 -9.62
N ILE A 54 -1.78 -19.56 -8.56
CA ILE A 54 -1.02 -18.30 -8.60
C ILE A 54 0.40 -18.59 -9.12
N LEU A 55 0.98 -19.71 -8.71
CA LEU A 55 2.31 -20.14 -9.16
C LEU A 55 2.32 -20.41 -10.67
N THR A 56 1.31 -21.14 -11.18
CA THR A 56 1.17 -21.46 -12.61
C THR A 56 1.01 -20.22 -13.49
N ARG A 57 0.29 -19.20 -13.02
CA ARG A 57 0.13 -17.91 -13.73
C ARG A 57 1.32 -16.96 -13.55
N GLY A 58 2.21 -17.25 -12.60
CA GLY A 58 3.32 -16.39 -12.22
C GLY A 58 2.92 -15.37 -11.14
N VAL A 59 3.55 -15.47 -9.98
CA VAL A 59 3.30 -14.62 -8.80
C VAL A 59 3.41 -13.12 -9.09
N SER A 60 4.36 -12.72 -9.95
CA SER A 60 4.54 -11.31 -10.33
C SER A 60 3.42 -10.83 -11.23
N GLN A 61 2.97 -11.62 -12.21
CA GLN A 61 1.86 -11.23 -13.09
C GLN A 61 0.56 -11.08 -12.30
N VAL A 62 0.29 -12.01 -11.39
CA VAL A 62 -0.91 -11.95 -10.54
C VAL A 62 -0.85 -10.73 -9.60
N SER A 63 0.32 -10.46 -9.01
CA SER A 63 0.54 -9.26 -8.17
C SER A 63 0.27 -7.97 -8.96
N ASP A 64 0.81 -7.89 -10.17
CA ASP A 64 0.68 -6.72 -11.03
C ASP A 64 -0.77 -6.52 -11.51
N ALA A 65 -1.48 -7.61 -11.81
CA ALA A 65 -2.89 -7.56 -12.19
C ALA A 65 -3.75 -6.96 -11.06
N TYR A 66 -3.61 -7.45 -9.82
CA TYR A 66 -4.34 -6.89 -8.68
C TYR A 66 -3.93 -5.44 -8.39
N CYS A 67 -2.63 -5.12 -8.49
CA CYS A 67 -2.12 -3.76 -8.32
C CYS A 67 -2.73 -2.79 -9.34
N ASN A 68 -2.79 -3.18 -10.61
CA ASN A 68 -3.37 -2.38 -11.68
C ASN A 68 -4.87 -2.16 -11.50
N VAL A 69 -5.61 -3.18 -11.03
CA VAL A 69 -7.03 -3.02 -10.69
C VAL A 69 -7.22 -2.04 -9.54
N ALA A 70 -6.46 -2.17 -8.46
CA ALA A 70 -6.53 -1.26 -7.32
C ALA A 70 -6.25 0.19 -7.72
N LYS A 71 -5.25 0.45 -8.57
CA LYS A 71 -4.94 1.78 -9.11
C LYS A 71 -6.07 2.36 -9.95
N ARG A 72 -6.70 1.57 -10.81
CA ARG A 72 -7.84 2.02 -11.62
C ARG A 72 -9.02 2.41 -10.73
N LEU A 73 -9.31 1.61 -9.71
CA LEU A 73 -10.37 1.91 -8.75
C LEU A 73 -10.04 3.17 -7.94
N LEU A 74 -8.78 3.33 -7.53
CA LEU A 74 -8.30 4.52 -6.82
C LEU A 74 -8.45 5.79 -7.67
N ALA A 75 -8.09 5.72 -8.95
CA ALA A 75 -8.28 6.82 -9.90
C ALA A 75 -9.76 7.18 -10.14
N ALA A 76 -10.65 6.20 -9.99
CA ALA A 76 -12.09 6.37 -10.10
C ALA A 76 -12.78 6.81 -8.78
N THR A 77 -12.05 6.85 -7.67
CA THR A 77 -12.62 7.20 -6.36
C THR A 77 -12.75 8.71 -6.21
N SER A 78 -13.89 9.17 -5.66
CA SER A 78 -14.19 10.59 -5.49
C SER A 78 -13.30 11.28 -4.44
N VAL A 79 -13.41 12.61 -4.38
CA VAL A 79 -12.55 13.55 -3.62
C VAL A 79 -12.51 13.30 -2.10
N THR A 80 -13.44 12.52 -1.53
CA THR A 80 -13.52 12.34 -0.07
C THR A 80 -12.60 11.22 0.42
N PRO A 81 -11.50 11.54 1.13
CA PRO A 81 -10.62 10.53 1.66
C PRO A 81 -11.28 9.84 2.85
N TYR A 82 -11.30 8.51 2.84
CA TYR A 82 -11.69 7.70 3.99
C TYR A 82 -10.56 6.74 4.36
N THR A 83 -10.53 6.31 5.62
CA THR A 83 -9.39 5.62 6.23
C THR A 83 -8.97 4.35 5.49
N GLU A 84 -9.92 3.59 4.92
CA GLU A 84 -9.60 2.39 4.16
C GLU A 84 -8.89 2.69 2.83
N VAL A 85 -9.20 3.81 2.16
CA VAL A 85 -8.46 4.22 0.95
C VAL A 85 -7.03 4.57 1.31
N LEU A 86 -6.84 5.29 2.42
CA LEU A 86 -5.50 5.58 2.92
C LEU A 86 -4.72 4.28 3.19
N HIS A 87 -5.33 3.31 3.88
CA HIS A 87 -4.72 1.99 4.11
C HIS A 87 -4.37 1.29 2.78
N ALA A 88 -5.26 1.35 1.79
CA ALA A 88 -5.03 0.76 0.49
C ALA A 88 -3.87 1.43 -0.26
N VAL A 89 -3.75 2.76 -0.20
CA VAL A 89 -2.64 3.53 -0.80
C VAL A 89 -1.30 3.17 -0.13
N VAL A 90 -1.30 3.04 1.20
CA VAL A 90 -0.11 2.58 1.95
C VAL A 90 0.33 1.20 1.46
N ILE A 91 -0.58 0.22 1.36
CA ILE A 91 -0.24 -1.13 0.90
C ILE A 91 0.27 -1.11 -0.56
N LEU A 92 -0.34 -0.30 -1.44
CA LEU A 92 0.10 -0.19 -2.84
C LEU A 92 1.53 0.33 -2.93
N PHE A 93 1.85 1.38 -2.18
CA PHE A 93 3.21 1.90 -2.10
C PHE A 93 4.20 0.82 -1.68
N TRP A 94 3.89 0.05 -0.63
CA TRP A 94 4.76 -1.04 -0.17
C TRP A 94 4.92 -2.16 -1.20
N THR A 95 3.85 -2.47 -1.92
CA THR A 95 3.86 -3.49 -2.99
C THR A 95 4.80 -3.08 -4.12
N GLU A 96 4.72 -1.81 -4.55
CA GLU A 96 5.58 -1.26 -5.60
C GLU A 96 7.02 -1.07 -5.13
N TYR A 97 7.22 -0.57 -3.92
CA TYR A 97 8.53 -0.39 -3.32
C TYR A 97 9.30 -1.73 -3.26
N LYS A 98 8.64 -2.81 -2.81
CA LYS A 98 9.23 -4.16 -2.77
C LYS A 98 9.39 -4.80 -4.14
N ALA A 99 8.67 -4.32 -5.17
CA ALA A 99 8.81 -4.85 -6.52
C ALA A 99 10.11 -4.43 -7.21
N GLY A 100 10.83 -3.43 -6.68
CA GLY A 100 12.19 -3.07 -7.11
C GLY A 100 12.28 -2.49 -8.52
N ARG A 101 11.22 -1.85 -9.02
CA ARG A 101 11.12 -1.41 -10.42
C ARG A 101 11.51 0.07 -10.63
N THR A 102 11.77 0.39 -11.90
CA THR A 102 12.47 1.53 -12.51
C THR A 102 12.07 2.97 -12.12
N SER A 103 12.77 3.95 -12.69
CA SER A 103 12.62 5.40 -12.48
C SER A 103 11.22 5.98 -12.77
N SER A 104 10.44 5.38 -13.66
CA SER A 104 9.04 5.77 -13.91
C SER A 104 8.12 5.44 -12.73
N GLU A 105 8.41 4.36 -11.99
CA GLU A 105 7.64 3.97 -10.80
C GLU A 105 8.06 4.76 -9.55
N LEU A 106 9.19 5.47 -9.58
CA LEU A 106 9.54 6.47 -8.57
C LEU A 106 8.50 7.61 -8.55
N PHE A 107 8.05 8.05 -9.72
CA PHE A 107 7.02 9.07 -9.86
C PHE A 107 5.67 8.58 -9.34
N VAL A 108 5.34 7.31 -9.60
CA VAL A 108 4.13 6.66 -9.08
C VAL A 108 4.18 6.54 -7.55
N ASN A 109 5.30 6.10 -6.99
CA ASN A 109 5.54 6.04 -5.54
C ASN A 109 5.44 7.43 -4.89
N PHE A 110 5.98 8.46 -5.54
CA PHE A 110 5.88 9.84 -5.08
C PHE A 110 4.43 10.34 -5.09
N ASN A 111 3.66 10.03 -6.14
CA ASN A 111 2.23 10.37 -6.20
C ASN A 111 1.42 9.65 -5.11
N HIS A 112 1.66 8.35 -4.88
CA HIS A 112 1.01 7.61 -3.81
C HIS A 112 1.37 8.17 -2.43
N HIS A 113 2.64 8.55 -2.20
CA HIS A 113 3.06 9.20 -0.97
C HIS A 113 2.37 10.56 -0.78
N GLN A 114 2.39 11.44 -1.78
CA GLN A 114 1.71 12.73 -1.70
C GLN A 114 0.21 12.58 -1.44
N MET A 115 -0.42 11.60 -2.09
CA MET A 115 -1.83 11.27 -1.87
C MET A 115 -2.07 10.80 -0.44
N ALA A 116 -1.31 9.82 0.06
CA ALA A 116 -1.43 9.33 1.43
C ALA A 116 -1.24 10.44 2.47
N THR A 117 -0.25 11.31 2.28
CA THR A 117 0.01 12.45 3.18
C THR A 117 -1.17 13.42 3.18
N LYS A 118 -1.67 13.82 2.00
CA LYS A 118 -2.85 14.71 1.90
C LYS A 118 -4.09 14.09 2.56
N MET A 119 -4.34 12.80 2.33
CA MET A 119 -5.44 12.07 2.96
C MET A 119 -5.30 12.03 4.48
N ALA A 120 -4.10 11.74 4.99
CA ALA A 120 -3.83 11.69 6.41
C ALA A 120 -4.06 13.04 7.10
N PHE A 121 -3.68 14.15 6.45
CA PHE A 121 -3.97 15.50 6.92
C PHE A 121 -5.47 15.82 6.89
N ASN A 122 -6.16 15.49 5.81
CA ASN A 122 -7.60 15.71 5.68
C ASN A 122 -8.42 14.90 6.70
N LEU A 123 -7.95 13.70 7.06
CA LEU A 123 -8.52 12.86 8.11
C LEU A 123 -8.13 13.31 9.54
N GLY A 124 -7.27 14.32 9.67
CA GLY A 124 -6.83 14.85 10.96
C GLY A 124 -5.98 13.88 11.78
N LEU A 125 -5.28 12.92 11.15
CA LEU A 125 -4.49 11.87 11.83
C LEU A 125 -3.33 12.42 12.68
N GLY A 126 -2.92 13.67 12.46
CA GLY A 126 -1.89 14.37 13.23
C GLY A 126 -2.43 15.39 14.23
N SER A 127 -3.75 15.51 14.41
CA SER A 127 -4.35 16.49 15.31
C SER A 127 -4.68 15.87 16.68
N GLU A 128 -4.30 16.55 17.76
CA GLU A 128 -4.63 16.15 19.13
C GLU A 128 -6.14 16.12 19.39
N SER A 129 -6.93 16.92 18.66
CA SER A 129 -8.40 16.94 18.79
C SER A 129 -9.03 15.66 18.27
N THR A 130 -8.62 15.18 17.08
CA THR A 130 -9.06 13.90 16.50
C THR A 130 -8.67 12.74 17.40
N MET A 131 -7.45 12.77 17.94
CA MET A 131 -7.00 11.78 18.90
C MET A 131 -7.92 11.78 20.12
N SER A 132 -8.15 12.94 20.75
CA SER A 132 -8.95 13.07 21.96
C SER A 132 -10.40 12.61 21.80
N ALA A 133 -11.01 12.81 20.63
CA ALA A 133 -12.38 12.40 20.33
C ALA A 133 -12.55 10.89 20.04
N SER A 134 -11.46 10.19 19.69
CA SER A 134 -11.49 8.79 19.27
C SER A 134 -11.38 7.81 20.46
N SER A 135 -11.88 6.58 20.30
CA SER A 135 -11.68 5.50 21.27
C SER A 135 -10.20 5.10 21.38
N GLU A 136 -9.77 4.48 22.49
CA GLU A 136 -8.34 4.13 22.67
C GLU A 136 -7.82 3.17 21.58
N ARG A 137 -8.64 2.20 21.16
CA ARG A 137 -8.33 1.29 20.04
C ARG A 137 -8.17 2.06 18.72
N GLU A 138 -9.07 3.00 18.46
CA GLU A 138 -9.04 3.82 17.26
C GLU A 138 -7.83 4.77 17.26
N ARG A 139 -7.53 5.42 18.39
CA ARG A 139 -6.30 6.23 18.57
C ARG A 139 -5.04 5.43 18.23
N SER A 140 -4.95 4.19 18.72
CA SER A 140 -3.82 3.31 18.42
C SER A 140 -3.73 3.01 16.91
N MET A 141 -4.86 2.77 16.25
CA MET A 141 -4.93 2.54 14.81
C MET A 141 -4.55 3.78 13.98
N LEU A 142 -5.02 4.97 14.38
CA LEU A 142 -4.70 6.22 13.72
C LEU A 142 -3.22 6.56 13.87
N ARG A 143 -2.63 6.38 15.07
CA ARG A 143 -1.18 6.50 15.30
C ARG A 143 -0.39 5.54 14.44
N ALA A 144 -0.76 4.26 14.42
CA ALA A 144 -0.11 3.26 13.58
C ALA A 144 -0.15 3.66 12.10
N THR A 145 -1.31 4.08 11.61
CA THR A 145 -1.49 4.55 10.23
C THR A 145 -0.59 5.76 9.93
N TRP A 146 -0.54 6.74 10.84
CA TRP A 146 0.34 7.91 10.72
C TRP A 146 1.82 7.54 10.67
N THR A 147 2.27 6.61 11.52
CA THR A 147 3.65 6.13 11.51
C THR A 147 4.01 5.46 10.18
N SER A 148 3.10 4.68 9.60
CA SER A 148 3.32 4.07 8.27
C SER A 148 3.42 5.13 7.16
N VAL A 149 2.60 6.18 7.20
CA VAL A 149 2.69 7.30 6.24
C VAL A 149 4.03 8.04 6.37
N ALA A 150 4.49 8.29 7.60
CA ALA A 150 5.80 8.91 7.85
C ALA A 150 6.97 8.04 7.33
N GLN A 151 6.89 6.72 7.47
CA GLN A 151 7.89 5.80 6.90
C GLN A 151 7.94 5.86 5.37
N MET A 152 6.79 6.02 4.69
CA MET A 152 6.76 6.17 3.23
C MET A 152 7.57 7.39 2.76
N GLN A 153 7.55 8.49 3.52
CA GLN A 153 8.35 9.68 3.21
C GLN A 153 9.84 9.36 3.20
N GLN A 154 10.33 8.69 4.25
CA GLN A 154 11.74 8.32 4.38
C GLN A 154 12.20 7.38 3.25
N MET A 155 11.34 6.43 2.87
CA MET A 155 11.61 5.49 1.78
C MET A 155 11.66 6.18 0.42
N THR A 156 10.72 7.10 0.17
CA THR A 156 10.64 7.88 -1.07
C THR A 156 11.88 8.77 -1.24
N THR A 157 12.29 9.47 -0.17
CA THR A 157 13.50 10.28 -0.15
C THR A 157 14.75 9.44 -0.43
N THR A 158 14.88 8.27 0.20
CA THR A 158 16.01 7.35 -0.03
C THR A 158 16.07 6.85 -1.47
N CYS A 159 14.93 6.51 -2.07
CA CYS A 159 14.87 6.09 -3.47
C CYS A 159 15.25 7.22 -4.44
N MET A 160 14.81 8.46 -4.19
CA MET A 160 15.23 9.63 -4.99
C MET A 160 16.76 9.80 -4.97
N TYR A 161 17.39 9.72 -3.81
CA TYR A 161 18.84 9.82 -3.70
C TYR A 161 19.58 8.69 -4.44
N ARG A 162 19.05 7.47 -4.43
CA ARG A 162 19.63 6.33 -5.17
C ARG A 162 19.50 6.51 -6.69
N CYS A 163 18.42 7.09 -7.17
CA CYS A 163 18.24 7.41 -8.59
C CYS A 163 19.18 8.55 -9.04
N LEU A 164 19.32 9.62 -8.24
CA LEU A 164 20.25 10.72 -8.52
C LEU A 164 21.72 10.28 -8.49
N ARG A 165 22.07 9.24 -7.72
CA ARG A 165 23.42 8.67 -7.65
C ARG A 165 23.73 7.62 -8.70
N ARG A 166 22.83 7.21 -9.59
CA ARG A 166 23.22 6.36 -10.73
C ARG A 166 23.97 7.25 -11.74
N PRO A 167 25.30 7.12 -11.91
CA PRO A 167 25.96 7.77 -13.04
C PRO A 167 25.32 7.27 -14.32
N GLN A 168 25.11 8.17 -15.29
CA GLN A 168 24.78 7.83 -16.67
C GLN A 168 25.96 7.09 -17.32
N SER A 169 26.24 5.87 -16.87
CA SER A 169 27.11 4.94 -17.57
C SER A 169 26.25 4.23 -18.59
N PHE A 170 26.31 4.69 -19.85
CA PHE A 170 26.08 3.99 -21.13
C PHE A 170 25.53 4.98 -22.17
N ALA A 171 26.34 5.99 -22.49
CA ALA A 171 26.26 6.70 -23.76
C ALA A 171 27.71 6.92 -24.22
N ASN A 172 28.22 5.95 -24.98
CA ASN A 172 29.41 5.97 -25.85
C ASN A 172 30.16 4.64 -25.79
N ARG A 173 29.68 3.66 -26.55
CA ARG A 173 30.55 2.72 -27.25
C ARG A 173 30.33 2.91 -28.75
N GLU A 174 31.35 3.49 -29.35
CA GLU A 174 31.98 3.08 -30.61
C GLU A 174 31.10 3.08 -31.88
N ILE A 175 31.31 4.10 -32.72
CA ILE A 175 31.68 3.94 -34.13
C ILE A 175 32.89 4.84 -34.38
#